data_AF-A0A522MMQ2-F1
#
_entry.id   AF-A0A522MMQ2-F1
#
_cell.length_a   1.000
_cell.length_b   1.000
_cell.length_c   1.000
_cell.angle_alpha   90.00
_cell.angle_beta   90.00
_cell.angle_gamma   90.00
#
_symmetry.space_group_name_H-M   'P 1'
#
loop_
_entity.id
_entity.type
_entity.pdbx_description
1 polymer ?
#
loop_
_entity_poly.entity_id
_entity_poly.type
_entity_poly.pdbx_seq_one_letter_code
_entity_poly.pdbx_strand_id
1 'polypeptide(L)' 'MTSPDAPPDPGRCPVCGSANECAMEVQRVTGITRPPCWCTQVVFPPSLLERVPVSAKGHACICQACART' A
#
# COMPACT_ATOMS: atom_id res chain seq x y z
N MET A 1 -11.00 -8.29 19.51
CA MET A 1 -11.07 -9.36 18.49
C MET A 1 -10.45 -8.82 17.21
N THR A 2 -9.14 -8.88 17.06
CA THR A 2 -8.44 -8.53 15.81
C THR A 2 -8.12 -9.84 15.10
N SER A 3 -9.05 -10.30 14.26
CA SER A 3 -8.80 -11.44 13.38
C SER A 3 -7.65 -11.08 12.42
N PRO A 4 -6.64 -11.96 12.24
CA PRO A 4 -5.57 -11.77 11.26
C PRO A 4 -6.05 -11.89 9.79
N ASP A 5 -7.35 -12.08 9.57
CA ASP A 5 -7.99 -12.37 8.27
C ASP A 5 -8.92 -11.24 7.78
N ALA A 6 -8.80 -10.03 8.32
CA ALA A 6 -9.51 -8.90 7.74
C ALA A 6 -8.93 -8.62 6.34
N PRO A 7 -9.77 -8.38 5.32
CA PRO A 7 -9.26 -8.05 3.99
C PRO A 7 -8.37 -6.80 4.07
N PRO A 8 -7.25 -6.77 3.32
CA PRO A 8 -6.33 -5.64 3.35
C PRO A 8 -7.06 -4.36 2.95
N ASP A 9 -6.94 -3.31 3.77
CA ASP A 9 -7.47 -2.00 3.44
C ASP A 9 -6.59 -1.38 2.32
N PRO A 10 -7.13 -1.15 1.12
CA PRO A 10 -6.35 -0.66 -0.02
C PRO A 10 -5.81 0.75 0.18
N GLY A 11 -6.37 1.53 1.12
CA GLY A 11 -5.91 2.88 1.50
C GLY A 11 -4.85 2.88 2.60
N ARG A 12 -4.50 1.72 3.17
CA ARG A 12 -3.51 1.60 4.25
C ARG A 12 -2.28 0.81 3.82
N CYS A 13 -1.16 1.16 4.41
CA CYS A 13 0.10 0.48 4.22
C CYS A 13 0.05 -0.86 4.96
N PRO A 14 0.30 -2.00 4.28
CA PRO A 14 0.26 -3.30 4.93
C PRO A 14 1.43 -3.55 5.89
N VAL A 15 2.43 -2.67 5.89
CA VAL A 15 3.62 -2.77 6.74
C VAL A 15 3.45 -2.02 8.07
N CYS A 16 2.81 -0.84 8.04
CA CYS A 16 2.70 0.04 9.22
C CYS A 16 1.27 0.47 9.57
N GLY A 17 0.26 0.12 8.77
CA GLY A 17 -1.15 0.45 8.99
C GLY A 17 -1.55 1.92 8.74
N SER A 18 -0.57 2.80 8.47
CA SER A 18 -0.81 4.21 8.13
C SER A 18 -1.32 4.38 6.69
N ALA A 19 -1.82 5.55 6.33
CA ALA A 19 -2.25 5.83 4.96
C ALA A 19 -1.12 5.55 3.95
N ASN A 20 -1.43 4.87 2.84
CA ASN A 20 -0.45 4.56 1.80
C ASN A 20 -0.42 5.58 0.65
N GLU A 21 -1.42 6.46 0.58
CA GLU A 21 -1.60 7.46 -0.47
C GLU A 21 -1.58 6.86 -1.90
N CYS A 22 -2.13 5.66 -2.05
CA CYS A 22 -2.24 4.99 -3.34
C CYS A 22 -3.07 5.83 -4.33
N ALA A 23 -2.45 6.30 -5.40
CA ALA A 23 -3.11 7.10 -6.43
C ALA A 23 -4.33 6.39 -7.05
N MET A 24 -4.23 5.07 -7.28
CA MET A 24 -5.34 4.28 -7.83
C MET A 24 -6.51 4.18 -6.86
N GLU A 25 -6.26 3.94 -5.58
CA GLU A 25 -7.32 3.87 -4.57
C GLU A 25 -7.97 5.23 -4.34
N VAL A 26 -7.16 6.30 -4.30
CA VAL A 26 -7.70 7.65 -4.18
C VAL A 26 -8.55 8.01 -5.39
N GLN A 27 -8.14 7.64 -6.61
CA GLN A 27 -8.96 7.83 -7.81
C GLN A 27 -10.26 7.02 -7.73
N ARG A 28 -10.21 5.76 -7.28
CA ARG A 28 -11.39 4.90 -7.12
C ARG A 28 -12.41 5.51 -6.14
N VAL A 29 -11.94 6.07 -5.03
CA VAL A 29 -12.81 6.65 -3.98
C VAL A 29 -13.32 8.03 -4.36
N THR A 30 -12.50 8.87 -4.98
CA THR A 30 -12.84 10.28 -5.26
C THR A 30 -13.39 10.52 -6.66
N GLY A 31 -13.18 9.59 -7.60
CA GLY A 31 -13.45 9.79 -9.02
C GLY A 31 -12.47 10.74 -9.72
N ILE A 32 -11.49 11.31 -9.00
CA ILE A 32 -10.53 12.27 -9.54
C ILE A 32 -9.32 11.52 -10.09
N THR A 33 -9.04 11.71 -11.37
CA THR A 33 -7.84 11.17 -12.02
C THR A 33 -6.58 11.63 -11.29
N ARG A 34 -5.73 10.67 -10.92
CA ARG A 34 -4.44 10.93 -10.28
C ARG A 34 -3.30 10.72 -11.28
N PRO A 35 -2.19 11.48 -11.14
CA PRO A 35 -0.96 11.15 -11.86
C PRO A 35 -0.42 9.77 -11.42
N PRO A 36 0.53 9.19 -12.16
CA PRO A 36 1.23 7.98 -11.74
C PRO A 36 1.76 8.12 -10.31
N CYS A 37 1.50 7.13 -9.46
CA CYS A 37 1.95 7.13 -8.08
C CYS A 37 3.49 7.04 -8.02
N TRP A 38 4.12 7.72 -7.06
CA TRP A 38 5.58 7.63 -6.84
C TRP A 38 6.07 6.17 -6.70
N CYS A 39 5.22 5.27 -6.18
CA CYS A 39 5.55 3.86 -5.99
C CYS A 39 5.86 3.12 -7.29
N THR A 40 5.40 3.61 -8.45
CA THR A 40 5.68 3.01 -9.76
C THR A 40 7.06 3.41 -10.32
N GLN A 41 7.75 4.34 -9.67
CA GLN A 41 9.04 4.90 -10.12
C GLN A 41 10.21 4.43 -9.26
N VAL A 42 9.96 3.57 -8.27
CA VAL A 42 10.96 3.11 -7.31
C VAL A 42 11.07 1.58 -7.34
N VAL A 43 12.22 1.08 -6.93
CA VAL A 43 12.42 -0.35 -6.66
C VAL A 43 12.38 -0.56 -5.16
N PHE A 44 11.47 -1.40 -4.71
CA PHE A 44 11.40 -1.75 -3.29
C PHE A 44 12.46 -2.81 -2.95
N PRO A 45 13.18 -2.68 -1.82
CA PRO A 45 14.11 -3.70 -1.38
C PRO A 45 13.36 -5.00 -1.07
N PRO A 46 13.96 -6.18 -1.37
CA PRO A 46 13.30 -7.47 -1.17
C PRO A 46 12.89 -7.67 0.30
N SER A 47 13.75 -7.28 1.24
CA SER A 47 13.48 -7.37 2.67
C SER A 47 12.23 -6.59 3.12
N LEU A 48 11.85 -5.53 2.41
CA LEU A 48 10.61 -4.80 2.67
C LEU A 48 9.40 -5.53 2.07
N LEU A 49 9.54 -6.08 0.86
CA LEU A 49 8.48 -6.86 0.22
C LEU A 49 8.15 -8.15 0.99
N GLU A 50 9.13 -8.73 1.68
CA GLU A 50 8.95 -9.89 2.56
C GLU A 50 8.09 -9.57 3.80
N ARG A 51 8.05 -8.29 4.24
CA ARG A 51 7.22 -7.83 5.36
C ARG A 51 5.75 -7.65 4.96
N VAL A 52 5.43 -7.69 3.67
CA VAL A 52 4.06 -7.55 3.18
C VAL A 52 3.32 -8.89 3.36
N PRO A 53 2.22 -8.94 4.14
CA PRO A 53 1.38 -10.13 4.26
C PRO A 53 0.91 -10.61 2.89
N VAL A 54 0.86 -11.93 2.68
CA VAL A 54 0.45 -12.53 1.41
C VAL A 54 -0.92 -12.01 0.95
N SER A 55 -1.88 -11.90 1.88
CA SER A 55 -3.22 -11.38 1.60
C SER A 55 -3.22 -9.94 1.09
N ALA A 56 -2.22 -9.12 1.43
CA ALA A 56 -2.11 -7.72 1.02
C ALA A 56 -1.35 -7.52 -0.31
N LYS A 57 -0.63 -8.54 -0.78
CA LYS A 57 0.11 -8.46 -2.05
C LYS A 57 -0.85 -8.25 -3.21
N GLY A 58 -0.60 -7.26 -4.05
CA GLY A 58 -1.47 -6.87 -5.17
C GLY A 58 -2.75 -6.11 -4.76
N HIS A 59 -3.01 -5.92 -3.47
CA HIS A 59 -4.24 -5.28 -2.96
C HIS A 59 -3.98 -3.92 -2.30
N ALA A 60 -2.83 -3.75 -1.63
CA ALA A 60 -2.49 -2.51 -0.94
C ALA A 60 -1.05 -2.05 -1.25
N CYS A 61 -0.84 -0.74 -1.42
CA CYS A 61 0.48 -0.16 -1.65
C CYS A 61 1.26 0.04 -0.35
N ILE A 62 2.59 -0.02 -0.44
CA ILE A 62 3.51 0.38 0.64
C ILE A 62 3.61 1.90 0.66
N CYS A 63 3.57 2.53 1.84
CA CYS A 63 3.70 3.98 1.96
C CYS A 63 5.16 4.44 1.74
N GLN A 64 5.33 5.71 1.40
CA GLN A 64 6.64 6.30 1.13
C GLN A 64 7.56 6.27 2.36
N ALA A 65 7.01 6.36 3.56
CA ALA A 65 7.77 6.25 4.80
C ALA A 65 8.44 4.87 4.93
N CYS A 66 7.66 3.79 4.76
CA CYS A 66 8.18 2.41 4.81
C CYS A 66 9.12 2.08 3.66
N ALA A 67 9.02 2.78 2.52
CA ALA A 67 9.92 2.58 1.39
C ALA A 67 11.30 3.24 1.59
N ARG A 68 11.40 4.19 2.53
CA ARG A 68 12.63 4.93 2.86
C ARG A 68 13.38 4.36 4.06
N THR A 69 12.84 3.33 4.70
CA THR A 69 13.43 2.60 5.83
C THR A 69 14.10 1.33 5.37
#